data_AF-A0A1I2H747-F1
#
_entry.id   AF-A0A1I2H747-F1
#
_cell.length_a   1.000
_cell.length_b   1.000
_cell.length_c   1.000
_cell.angle_alpha   90.00
_cell.angle_beta   90.00
_cell.angle_gamma   90.00
#
_symmetry.space_group_name_H-M   'P 1'
#
loop_
_entity.id
_entity.type
_entity.pdbx_description
1 polymer ?
#
loop_
_entity_poly.entity_id
_entity_poly.type
_entity_poly.pdbx_seq_one_letter_code
_entity_poly.pdbx_strand_id
1 'polypeptide(L)'
;MTDEQQKKCHAIIHTAAVTAAAANAVPVPGLGIATDMVAMTSMTMSLAAVFGGNLPSEAAKGMAISAIKNTMLRQPIKTMAKELSKLIPGLGQIVSPSISIVMLEAAGWTLAKELDHKYSSESAASS
;
A
#
# COMPACT_ATOMS: atom_id res chain seq x y z
N MET A 1 1.57 17.66 6.47
CA MET A 1 2.66 17.17 5.60
C MET A 1 3.35 18.35 4.91
N THR A 2 4.68 18.45 5.02
CA THR A 2 5.50 19.42 4.27
C THR A 2 5.82 18.93 2.85
N ASP A 3 6.30 19.82 1.97
CA ASP A 3 6.71 19.45 0.60
C ASP A 3 7.81 18.38 0.59
N GLU A 4 8.76 18.44 1.52
CA GLU A 4 9.82 17.44 1.63
C GLU A 4 9.28 16.08 2.07
N GLN A 5 8.36 16.07 3.04
CA GLN A 5 7.68 14.85 3.47
C GLN A 5 6.85 14.25 2.32
N GLN A 6 6.13 15.08 1.58
CA GLN A 6 5.34 14.63 0.42
C GLN A 6 6.23 13.99 -0.65
N LYS A 7 7.39 14.59 -0.96
CA LYS A 7 8.36 14.02 -1.92
C LYS A 7 8.89 12.67 -1.44
N LYS A 8 9.26 12.56 -0.16
CA LYS A 8 9.72 11.29 0.44
C LYS A 8 8.63 10.22 0.40
N CYS A 9 7.40 10.56 0.79
CA CYS A 9 6.25 9.68 0.72
C CYS A 9 6.01 9.19 -0.72
N HIS A 10 5.97 10.09 -1.71
CA HIS A 10 5.80 9.72 -3.11
C HIS A 10 6.88 8.73 -3.58
N ALA A 11 8.16 9.00 -3.29
CA ALA A 11 9.25 8.11 -3.68
C ALA A 11 9.12 6.72 -3.05
N ILE A 12 8.81 6.66 -1.75
CA ILE A 12 8.61 5.38 -1.03
C ILE A 12 7.43 4.61 -1.63
N ILE A 13 6.29 5.27 -1.82
CA ILE A 13 5.05 4.68 -2.34
C ILE A 13 5.27 4.14 -3.75
N HIS A 14 5.81 4.98 -4.64
CA HIS A 14 6.04 4.60 -6.03
C HIS A 14 7.02 3.43 -6.14
N THR A 15 8.12 3.47 -5.38
CA THR A 15 9.13 2.40 -5.38
C THR A 15 8.54 1.08 -4.87
N ALA A 16 7.77 1.12 -3.79
CA ALA A 16 7.10 -0.07 -3.26
C ALA A 16 6.09 -0.65 -4.26
N ALA A 17 5.29 0.20 -4.91
CA ALA A 17 4.30 -0.19 -5.90
C ALA A 17 4.93 -0.85 -7.13
N VAL A 18 6.00 -0.25 -7.68
CA VAL A 18 6.74 -0.81 -8.82
C VAL A 18 7.42 -2.13 -8.45
N THR A 19 8.03 -2.21 -7.27
CA THR A 19 8.71 -3.43 -6.80
C THR A 19 7.73 -4.58 -6.61
N ALA A 20 6.58 -4.31 -5.99
CA ALA A 20 5.53 -5.30 -5.81
C ALA A 20 4.92 -5.74 -7.14
N ALA A 21 4.69 -4.81 -8.08
CA ALA A 21 4.20 -5.15 -9.41
C ALA A 21 5.19 -6.04 -10.19
N ALA A 22 6.50 -5.78 -10.06
CA ALA A 22 7.54 -6.63 -10.63
C ALA A 22 7.56 -8.03 -9.97
N ALA A 23 7.40 -8.12 -8.65
CA ALA A 23 7.33 -9.40 -7.94
C ALA A 23 6.10 -10.25 -8.38
N ASN A 24 4.97 -9.59 -8.64
CA ASN A 24 3.74 -10.21 -9.14
C ASN A 24 3.81 -10.66 -10.61
N ALA A 25 4.85 -10.28 -11.36
CA ALA A 25 5.04 -10.74 -12.74
C ALA A 25 5.41 -12.24 -12.81
N VAL A 26 5.84 -12.84 -11.70
CA VAL A 26 6.14 -14.27 -11.61
C VAL A 26 4.84 -15.04 -11.30
N PRO A 27 4.40 -15.99 -12.15
CA PRO A 27 3.11 -16.67 -12.00
C PRO A 27 3.17 -17.80 -10.95
N VAL A 28 3.49 -17.46 -9.70
CA VAL A 28 3.49 -18.40 -8.56
C VAL A 28 2.23 -18.16 -7.72
N PRO A 29 1.35 -19.16 -7.57
CA PRO A 29 0.16 -19.05 -6.73
C PRO A 29 0.51 -18.60 -5.30
N GLY A 30 -0.16 -17.55 -4.81
CA GLY A 30 -0.01 -17.05 -3.44
C GLY A 30 1.23 -16.16 -3.19
N LEU A 31 2.25 -16.21 -4.05
CA LEU A 31 3.45 -15.38 -3.92
C LEU A 31 3.11 -13.89 -3.93
N GLY A 32 2.28 -13.48 -4.88
CA GLY A 32 1.89 -12.08 -5.06
C GLY A 32 1.29 -11.44 -3.81
N ILE A 33 0.33 -12.13 -3.19
CA ILE A 33 -0.34 -11.66 -1.96
C ILE A 33 0.67 -11.56 -0.80
N ALA A 34 1.57 -12.54 -0.68
CA ALA A 34 2.59 -12.51 0.36
C ALA A 34 3.58 -11.36 0.16
N THR A 35 4.04 -11.15 -1.08
CA THR A 35 4.95 -10.05 -1.43
C THR A 35 4.29 -8.69 -1.23
N ASP A 36 3.02 -8.55 -1.61
CA ASP A 36 2.27 -7.30 -1.42
C ASP A 36 2.12 -6.97 0.06
N MET A 37 1.81 -7.95 0.91
CA MET A 37 1.68 -7.74 2.35
C MET A 37 3.01 -7.31 2.99
N VAL A 38 4.12 -7.92 2.58
CA VAL A 38 5.47 -7.53 3.05
C VAL A 38 5.83 -6.13 2.56
N ALA A 39 5.63 -5.85 1.26
CA ALA A 39 5.91 -4.55 0.67
C ALA A 39 5.08 -3.44 1.33
N MET A 40 3.78 -3.66 1.55
CA MET A 40 2.88 -2.71 2.19
C MET A 40 3.24 -2.50 3.66
N THR A 41 3.63 -3.55 4.39
CA THR A 41 4.08 -3.42 5.79
C THR A 41 5.37 -2.60 5.88
N SER A 42 6.36 -2.91 5.03
CA SER A 42 7.62 -2.17 4.97
C SER A 42 7.41 -0.72 4.56
N MET A 43 6.62 -0.48 3.51
CA MET A 43 6.21 0.87 3.08
C MET A 43 5.58 1.65 4.23
N THR A 44 4.68 1.01 4.99
CA THR A 44 4.01 1.64 6.13
C THR A 44 5.00 2.08 7.20
N MET A 45 6.00 1.25 7.52
CA MET A 45 7.06 1.59 8.46
C MET A 45 7.93 2.75 7.93
N SER A 46 8.31 2.71 6.65
CA SER A 46 9.08 3.78 6.01
C SER A 46 8.32 5.10 5.97
N LEU A 47 7.01 5.08 5.69
CA LEU A 47 6.15 6.26 5.75
C LEU A 47 6.09 6.83 7.16
N ALA A 48 5.97 5.99 8.20
CA ALA A 48 5.97 6.45 9.58
C ALA A 48 7.27 7.22 9.92
N ALA A 49 8.42 6.71 9.47
CA ALA A 49 9.70 7.34 9.67
C ALA A 49 9.81 8.73 9.01
N VAL A 50 9.12 8.99 7.89
CA VAL A 50 9.05 10.32 7.25
C VAL A 50 8.44 11.37 8.20
N PHE A 51 7.53 10.95 9.08
CA PHE A 51 6.87 11.81 10.06
C PHE A 51 7.52 11.76 11.44
N GLY A 52 8.72 11.17 11.56
CA GLY A 52 9.43 11.01 12.85
C GLY A 52 8.90 9.89 13.73
N GLY A 53 7.99 9.06 13.21
CA GLY A 53 7.42 7.93 13.91
C GLY A 53 8.26 6.66 13.81
N ASN A 54 8.13 5.80 14.81
CA ASN A 54 8.58 4.41 14.73
C ASN A 54 7.37 3.50 14.97
N LEU A 55 7.17 2.53 14.08
CA LEU A 55 6.01 1.64 14.09
C LEU A 55 6.50 0.18 14.15
N PRO A 56 6.12 -0.60 15.18
CA PRO A 56 6.44 -2.02 15.20
C PRO A 56 5.75 -2.72 14.03
N SER A 57 6.40 -3.77 13.51
CA SER A 57 5.95 -4.52 12.32
C SER A 57 4.47 -4.92 12.39
N GLU A 58 3.99 -5.41 13.55
CA GLU A 58 2.59 -5.82 13.72
C GLU A 58 1.59 -4.68 13.58
N ALA A 59 1.91 -3.50 14.12
CA ALA A 59 1.07 -2.32 13.96
C ALA A 59 1.10 -1.79 12.52
N ALA A 60 2.28 -1.81 11.89
CA ALA A 60 2.42 -1.46 10.48
C ALA A 60 1.62 -2.41 9.57
N LYS A 61 1.64 -3.71 9.85
CA LYS A 61 0.87 -4.73 9.13
C LYS A 61 -0.64 -4.52 9.30
N GLY A 62 -1.09 -4.20 10.52
CA GLY A 62 -2.50 -3.88 10.78
C GLY A 62 -2.98 -2.67 9.96
N MET A 63 -2.19 -1.59 9.92
CA MET A 63 -2.51 -0.42 9.10
C MET A 63 -2.46 -0.73 7.60
N ALA A 64 -1.46 -1.49 7.14
CA ALA A 64 -1.36 -1.94 5.75
C ALA A 64 -2.62 -2.70 5.31
N ILE A 65 -3.10 -3.65 6.12
CA ILE A 65 -4.34 -4.39 5.86
C ILE A 65 -5.54 -3.44 5.80
N SER A 66 -5.64 -2.49 6.73
CA SER A 66 -6.71 -1.49 6.75
C SER A 66 -6.72 -0.63 5.49
N ALA A 67 -5.54 -0.15 5.06
CA ALA A 67 -5.39 0.68 3.88
C ALA A 67 -5.74 -0.06 2.59
N ILE A 68 -5.32 -1.32 2.45
CA ILE A 68 -5.72 -2.18 1.31
C ILE A 68 -7.23 -2.35 1.30
N LYS A 69 -7.85 -2.67 2.45
CA LYS A 69 -9.30 -2.82 2.57
C LYS A 69 -10.03 -1.52 2.20
N ASN A 70 -9.63 -0.38 2.75
CA ASN A 70 -10.22 0.91 2.43
C ASN A 70 -10.06 1.26 0.94
N THR A 71 -8.93 0.92 0.34
CA THR A 71 -8.68 1.14 -1.09
C THR A 71 -9.57 0.23 -1.95
N MET A 72 -9.70 -1.05 -1.60
CA MET A 72 -10.63 -1.99 -2.25
C MET A 72 -12.07 -1.49 -2.21
N LEU A 73 -12.53 -1.02 -1.05
CA LEU A 73 -13.89 -0.51 -0.88
C LEU A 73 -14.14 0.78 -1.66
N ARG A 74 -13.10 1.60 -1.86
CA ARG A 74 -13.18 2.84 -2.64
C ARG A 74 -13.11 2.63 -4.14
N GLN A 75 -12.54 1.52 -4.61
CA GLN A 75 -12.50 1.21 -6.03
C GLN A 75 -13.86 0.65 -6.49
N PRO A 76 -14.32 1.00 -7.71
CA PRO A 76 -15.58 0.49 -8.23
C PRO A 76 -15.52 -1.04 -8.32
N ILE A 77 -16.35 -1.72 -7.52
CA ILE A 77 -16.45 -3.19 -7.47
C ILE A 77 -16.65 -3.79 -8.88
N LYS A 78 -17.33 -3.06 -9.79
CA LYS A 78 -17.52 -3.48 -11.18
C LYS A 78 -16.22 -3.55 -12.00
N THR A 79 -15.26 -2.66 -11.77
CA THR A 79 -13.97 -2.67 -12.47
C THR A 79 -13.08 -3.80 -11.95
N MET A 80 -13.07 -4.00 -10.63
CA MET A 80 -12.38 -5.13 -10.00
C MET A 80 -12.97 -6.46 -10.45
N ALA A 81 -14.30 -6.60 -10.45
CA ALA A 81 -14.98 -7.82 -10.90
C ALA A 81 -14.71 -8.12 -12.38
N LYS A 82 -14.60 -7.10 -13.24
CA LYS A 82 -14.29 -7.29 -14.67
C LYS A 82 -12.86 -7.77 -14.89
N GLU A 83 -11.90 -7.24 -14.14
CA GLU A 83 -10.50 -7.67 -14.22
C GLU A 83 -10.29 -9.03 -13.53
N LEU A 84 -10.94 -9.27 -12.39
CA LEU A 84 -11.00 -10.59 -11.75
C LEU A 84 -11.70 -11.63 -12.64
N SER A 85 -12.69 -11.24 -13.46
CA SER A 85 -13.35 -12.16 -14.40
C SER A 85 -12.48 -12.56 -15.59
N LYS A 86 -11.41 -11.79 -15.87
CA LYS A 86 -10.38 -12.17 -16.86
C LYS A 86 -9.33 -13.11 -16.27
N LEU A 87 -9.38 -13.37 -14.96
CA LEU A 87 -8.52 -14.36 -14.34
C LEU A 87 -8.91 -15.74 -14.83
N ILE A 88 -7.97 -16.39 -15.51
CA ILE A 88 -8.15 -17.73 -16.05
C ILE A 88 -8.14 -18.72 -14.88
N PRO A 89 -9.20 -19.51 -14.67
CA PRO A 89 -9.19 -20.57 -13.66
C PRO A 89 -8.07 -21.57 -13.99
N GLY A 90 -7.11 -21.72 -13.06
CA GLY A 90 -5.93 -22.59 -13.20
C GLY A 90 -4.59 -21.87 -13.41
N LEU A 91 -4.58 -20.57 -13.77
CA LEU A 91 -3.36 -19.77 -14.01
C LEU A 91 -2.99 -18.82 -12.86
N GLY A 92 -3.79 -18.80 -11.80
CA GLY A 92 -3.61 -17.90 -10.66
C GLY A 92 -4.26 -16.53 -10.86
N GLN A 93 -4.39 -15.78 -9.76
CA GLN A 93 -4.96 -14.43 -9.74
C GLN A 93 -3.95 -13.41 -10.33
N ILE A 94 -3.73 -13.43 -11.64
CA ILE A 94 -2.95 -12.40 -12.36
C ILE A 94 -3.73 -11.08 -12.38
N VAL A 95 -3.65 -10.32 -11.29
CA VAL A 95 -3.99 -8.90 -11.35
C VAL A 95 -2.94 -8.25 -12.25
N SER A 96 -3.36 -7.48 -13.27
CA SER A 96 -2.38 -6.86 -14.17
C SER A 96 -1.40 -5.99 -13.37
N PRO A 97 -0.09 -5.99 -13.69
CA PRO A 97 0.90 -5.20 -12.97
C PRO A 97 0.49 -3.72 -12.83
N SER A 98 -0.16 -3.16 -13.84
CA SER A 98 -0.67 -1.78 -13.83
C SER A 98 -1.75 -1.56 -12.76
N ILE A 99 -2.67 -2.51 -12.57
CA ILE A 99 -3.67 -2.42 -11.51
C ILE A 99 -3.01 -2.52 -10.14
N SER A 100 -2.03 -3.41 -9.98
CA SER A 100 -1.28 -3.52 -8.72
C SER A 100 -0.57 -2.21 -8.37
N ILE A 101 0.08 -1.55 -9.34
CA ILE A 101 0.72 -0.24 -9.11
C ILE A 101 -0.32 0.79 -8.62
N VAL A 102 -1.41 0.95 -9.36
CA VAL A 102 -2.46 1.94 -9.01
C VAL A 102 -3.03 1.67 -7.62
N MET A 103 -3.24 0.40 -7.29
CA MET A 103 -3.84 -0.01 -6.02
C MET A 103 -2.89 0.19 -4.84
N LEU A 104 -1.63 -0.19 -4.99
CA LEU A 104 -0.61 0.01 -3.96
C LEU A 104 -0.29 1.50 -3.78
N GLU A 105 -0.26 2.29 -4.86
CA GLU A 105 -0.09 3.74 -4.74
C GLU A 105 -1.26 4.39 -3.99
N ALA A 106 -2.49 4.04 -4.33
CA ALA A 106 -3.68 4.57 -3.65
C ALA A 106 -3.71 4.18 -2.16
N ALA A 107 -3.36 2.93 -1.85
CA ALA A 107 -3.25 2.47 -0.46
C ALA A 107 -2.11 3.17 0.29
N GLY A 108 -0.94 3.33 -0.34
CA GLY A 108 0.21 4.06 0.19
C GLY A 108 -0.10 5.52 0.49
N TRP A 109 -0.83 6.20 -0.40
CA TRP A 109 -1.27 7.58 -0.16
C TRP A 109 -2.32 7.69 0.94
N THR A 110 -3.16 6.68 1.11
CA THR A 110 -4.08 6.61 2.26
C THR A 110 -3.30 6.52 3.57
N LEU A 111 -2.31 5.62 3.63
CA LEU A 111 -1.42 5.48 4.79
C LEU A 111 -0.63 6.75 5.10
N ALA A 112 -0.06 7.40 4.08
CA ALA A 112 0.71 8.63 4.26
C ALA A 112 -0.14 9.73 4.92
N LYS A 113 -1.40 9.87 4.51
CA LYS A 113 -2.34 10.85 5.10
C LYS A 113 -2.74 10.48 6.52
N GLU A 114 -3.03 9.21 6.78
CA GLU A 114 -3.35 8.72 8.13
C GLU A 114 -2.18 8.94 9.09
N LEU A 115 -0.94 8.70 8.65
CA LEU A 115 0.26 8.91 9.44
C LEU A 115 0.57 10.39 9.66
N ASP A 116 0.43 11.23 8.63
CA ASP A 116 0.58 12.67 8.76
C ASP A 116 -0.39 13.24 9.81
N HIS A 117 -1.66 12.84 9.75
CA HIS A 117 -2.66 13.23 10.75
C HIS A 117 -2.30 12.73 12.15
N LYS A 118 -1.91 11.46 12.28
CA LYS A 118 -1.55 10.85 13.56
C LYS A 118 -0.41 11.63 14.23
N TYR A 119 0.70 11.81 13.54
CA TYR A 119 1.89 12.45 14.13
C TYR A 119 1.75 13.97 14.27
N SER A 120 0.93 14.62 13.43
CA SER A 120 0.58 16.03 13.64
C SER A 120 -0.29 16.23 14.89
N SER A 121 -1.23 15.31 15.17
CA SER A 121 -2.09 15.40 16.36
C SER A 121 -1.33 15.13 17.67
N GLU A 122 -0.35 14.23 17.64
CA GLU A 122 0.48 13.87 18.79
C GLU A 122 1.42 15.02 19.18
N SER A 123 1.93 15.76 18.19
CA SER A 123 2.70 16.99 18.41
C SER A 123 1.86 18.12 19.02
N ALA A 124 0.57 18.20 18.68
CA ALA A 124 -0.34 19.22 19.20
C ALA A 124 -0.81 18.92 20.63
N ALA A 125 -0.88 17.64 21.03
CA ALA A 125 -1.27 17.23 22.38
C ALA A 125 -0.12 17.32 23.42
N SER A 126 1.12 17.54 22.97
CA SER A 126 2.33 17.61 23.80
C SER A 126 2.90 19.03 23.94
N SER A 127 2.22 20.04 23.38
CA SER A 127 2.56 21.48 23.46
C SER A 127 1.55 22.23 24.33
#